data_AF-A0A661GWU4-F1
#
_entry.id   AF-A0A661GWU4-F1
#
_cell.length_a   1.000
_cell.length_b   1.000
_cell.length_c   1.000
_cell.angle_alpha   90.00
_cell.angle_beta   90.00
_cell.angle_gamma   90.00
#
_symmetry.space_group_name_H-M   'P 1'
#
loop_
_entity.id
_entity.type
_entity.pdbx_description
1 polymer ?
#
loop_
_entity_poly.entity_id
_entity_poly.type
_entity_poly.pdbx_seq_one_letter_code
_entity_poly.pdbx_strand_id
1 'polypeptide(L)'
;MNILNKTVRVGALAAALGVTSSGVSAMNTEDFLVWLKANQTATAEFADGEVITFDTADKIRAFVPPGYQDEMIFEGMEVVIKDAGDISPPAVYKDATAKFQAEVGLAADGAIENYTAGVPFDPSTFVAGDVDSGTKMAWNFNYRWQHEGLRIDQVHWVWVREGGNHDDHEVMDTKYAPQYQGGGKFERLLAGPYHRVYFSFRSDLADENYEVQGKWSKGTEFRELTAFNEPFDIAGTAFLVLRHSNPHKADDSWAYLPSLRRVRRISVEVKYDSLLGTDHTIEDFYCFAGRVLEHTWKYHGTARILAVARSRNRDTFYYGPNGWTPK
;
A
#
# COMPACT_ATOMS: atom_id res chain seq x y z
N MET A 1 23.79 -29.95 58.19
CA MET A 1 25.00 -30.19 57.38
C MET A 1 24.57 -30.25 55.92
N ASN A 2 25.00 -29.26 55.13
CA ASN A 2 24.93 -29.10 53.65
C ASN A 2 23.54 -29.14 52.96
N ILE A 3 22.91 -27.99 52.67
CA ILE A 3 23.05 -27.06 51.51
C ILE A 3 22.62 -27.70 50.16
N LEU A 4 21.48 -27.29 49.56
CA LEU A 4 21.42 -26.42 48.35
C LEU A 4 19.99 -26.22 47.81
N ASN A 5 19.72 -24.97 47.44
CA ASN A 5 18.55 -24.43 46.73
C ASN A 5 18.24 -25.15 45.41
N LYS A 6 16.94 -25.28 45.06
CA LYS A 6 16.47 -25.15 43.68
C LYS A 6 15.08 -24.48 43.61
N THR A 7 15.10 -23.41 42.85
CA THR A 7 14.03 -22.51 42.39
C THR A 7 12.87 -23.27 41.76
N VAL A 8 11.64 -22.93 42.16
CA VAL A 8 10.40 -23.37 41.51
C VAL A 8 10.26 -22.60 40.19
N ARG A 9 10.42 -23.28 39.06
CA ARG A 9 9.88 -22.83 37.76
C ARG A 9 8.47 -23.40 37.65
N VAL A 10 7.47 -22.53 37.72
CA VAL A 10 6.09 -22.90 37.37
C VAL A 10 6.03 -22.96 35.84
N GLY A 11 5.97 -24.18 35.32
CA GLY A 11 5.48 -24.43 33.97
C GLY A 11 3.98 -24.21 33.96
N ALA A 12 3.52 -23.39 33.01
CA ALA A 12 2.12 -23.36 32.59
C ALA A 12 2.12 -23.37 31.05
N LEU A 13 2.25 -24.57 30.52
CA LEU A 13 1.85 -24.92 29.17
C LEU A 13 0.34 -25.18 29.21
N ALA A 14 -0.46 -24.28 28.65
CA ALA A 14 -1.83 -24.56 28.18
C ALA A 14 -2.45 -23.33 27.50
N ALA A 15 -2.64 -23.40 26.18
CA ALA A 15 -3.90 -23.02 25.55
C ALA A 15 -3.91 -23.46 24.07
N ALA A 16 -4.60 -24.59 23.85
CA ALA A 16 -5.24 -25.08 22.63
C ALA A 16 -4.94 -24.37 21.29
N LEU A 17 -4.07 -24.98 20.47
CA LEU A 17 -4.16 -24.89 19.02
C LEU A 17 -5.27 -25.84 18.57
N GLY A 18 -6.46 -25.29 18.35
CA GLY A 18 -7.53 -25.97 17.64
C GLY A 18 -7.11 -26.17 16.19
N VAL A 19 -6.90 -27.43 15.80
CA VAL A 19 -6.86 -27.83 14.40
C VAL A 19 -8.27 -27.65 13.84
N THR A 20 -8.46 -26.63 13.00
CA THR A 20 -9.56 -26.57 12.04
C THR A 20 -8.97 -26.50 10.65
N SER A 21 -8.67 -27.66 10.08
CA SER A 21 -8.55 -27.80 8.64
C SER A 21 -9.95 -27.97 8.05
N SER A 22 -10.50 -26.95 7.40
CA SER A 22 -11.31 -27.03 6.16
C SER A 22 -12.09 -25.74 5.91
N GLY A 23 -11.75 -25.08 4.79
CA GLY A 23 -12.39 -23.87 4.28
C GLY A 23 -11.59 -22.62 4.66
N VAL A 24 -10.83 -22.06 3.72
CA VAL A 24 -10.32 -20.69 3.85
C VAL A 24 -11.56 -19.78 3.83
N SER A 25 -12.12 -19.49 5.01
CA SER A 25 -13.01 -18.34 5.15
C SER A 25 -12.13 -17.13 4.86
N ALA A 26 -12.51 -16.32 3.88
CA ALA A 26 -11.85 -15.06 3.63
C ALA A 26 -11.71 -14.30 4.95
N MET A 27 -10.52 -13.76 5.19
CA MET A 27 -10.24 -12.90 6.33
C MET A 27 -11.34 -11.85 6.50
N ASN A 28 -11.85 -11.69 7.71
CA ASN A 28 -12.78 -10.61 8.01
C ASN A 28 -12.15 -9.55 8.92
N THR A 29 -12.86 -8.44 9.10
CA THR A 29 -12.43 -7.32 9.94
C THR A 29 -12.16 -7.73 11.39
N GLU A 30 -12.94 -8.65 11.96
CA GLU A 30 -12.75 -9.10 13.34
C GLU A 30 -11.43 -9.85 13.50
N ASP A 31 -11.07 -10.72 12.55
CA ASP A 31 -9.80 -11.45 12.57
C ASP A 31 -8.61 -10.48 12.58
N PHE A 32 -8.66 -9.44 11.75
CA PHE A 32 -7.65 -8.38 11.73
C PHE A 32 -7.60 -7.61 13.05
N LEU A 33 -8.75 -7.25 13.63
CA LEU A 33 -8.81 -6.50 14.90
C LEU A 33 -8.29 -7.31 16.09
N VAL A 34 -8.56 -8.62 16.12
CA VAL A 34 -8.00 -9.55 17.11
C VAL A 34 -6.48 -9.59 16.99
N TRP A 35 -5.95 -9.75 15.78
CA TRP A 35 -4.50 -9.72 15.53
C TRP A 35 -3.90 -8.36 15.93
N LEU A 36 -4.52 -7.25 15.53
CA LEU A 36 -4.03 -5.90 15.84
C LEU A 36 -3.91 -5.73 17.35
N LYS A 37 -4.98 -6.04 18.10
CA LYS A 37 -5.02 -5.93 19.57
C LYS A 37 -3.96 -6.80 20.25
N ALA A 38 -3.74 -8.02 19.75
CA ALA A 38 -2.75 -8.94 20.31
C ALA A 38 -1.30 -8.47 20.09
N ASN A 39 -1.05 -7.68 19.04
CA ASN A 39 0.30 -7.38 18.57
C ASN A 39 0.73 -5.90 18.67
N GLN A 40 -0.10 -5.00 19.25
CA GLN A 40 0.24 -3.57 19.37
C GLN A 40 1.55 -3.31 20.14
N THR A 41 1.89 -4.19 21.07
CA THR A 41 3.10 -4.10 21.91
C THR A 41 4.20 -5.08 21.48
N ALA A 42 4.03 -5.76 20.34
CA ALA A 42 5.04 -6.69 19.83
C ALA A 42 6.36 -5.96 19.57
N THR A 43 7.47 -6.52 20.05
CA THR A 43 8.81 -5.97 19.84
C THR A 43 9.60 -6.90 18.92
N ALA A 44 10.24 -6.30 17.92
CA ALA A 44 11.04 -7.04 16.96
C ALA A 44 12.40 -7.39 17.60
N GLU A 45 12.63 -8.67 17.86
CA GLU A 45 13.89 -9.20 18.40
C GLU A 45 14.73 -9.89 17.31
N PHE A 46 14.75 -9.31 16.11
CA PHE A 46 15.50 -9.85 14.97
C PHE A 46 16.95 -9.37 14.98
N ALA A 47 17.86 -10.23 14.53
CA ALA A 47 19.23 -9.80 14.24
C ALA A 47 19.34 -9.24 12.80
N ASP A 48 20.21 -8.24 12.59
CA ASP A 48 20.49 -7.75 11.24
C ASP A 48 21.12 -8.87 10.39
N GLY A 49 20.51 -9.14 9.23
CA GLY A 49 20.87 -10.25 8.35
C GLY A 49 20.30 -11.61 8.75
N GLU A 50 19.47 -11.70 9.81
CA GLU A 50 18.78 -12.95 10.16
C GLU A 50 17.91 -13.42 9.00
N VAL A 51 18.00 -14.72 8.67
CA VAL A 51 17.17 -15.35 7.65
C VAL A 51 16.05 -16.10 8.34
N ILE A 52 14.82 -15.65 8.15
CA ILE A 52 13.61 -16.33 8.62
C ILE A 52 13.15 -17.28 7.53
N THR A 53 13.08 -18.56 7.90
CA THR A 53 12.56 -19.66 7.06
C THR A 53 11.19 -20.11 7.56
N PHE A 54 10.54 -21.01 6.83
CA PHE A 54 9.26 -21.59 7.25
C PHE A 54 9.29 -22.17 8.67
N ASP A 55 10.34 -22.92 9.02
CA ASP A 55 10.52 -23.52 10.36
C ASP A 55 10.62 -22.49 11.50
N THR A 56 10.94 -21.24 11.17
CA THR A 56 11.10 -20.14 12.13
C THR A 56 10.10 -19.01 11.92
N ALA A 57 9.10 -19.20 11.05
CA ALA A 57 8.17 -18.17 10.62
C ALA A 57 7.27 -17.64 11.75
N ASP A 58 7.09 -18.39 12.84
CA ASP A 58 6.36 -17.92 14.02
C ASP A 58 6.95 -16.62 14.60
N LYS A 59 8.26 -16.38 14.42
CA LYS A 59 8.91 -15.13 14.84
C LYS A 59 8.34 -13.89 14.14
N ILE A 60 7.79 -14.04 12.93
CA ILE A 60 7.33 -12.90 12.13
C ILE A 60 5.81 -12.72 12.13
N ARG A 61 5.02 -13.67 12.63
CA ARG A 61 3.55 -13.62 12.59
C ARG A 61 2.95 -12.40 13.31
N ALA A 62 3.59 -11.93 14.37
CA ALA A 62 3.19 -10.73 15.09
C ALA A 62 3.37 -9.43 14.26
N PHE A 63 4.11 -9.51 13.15
CA PHE A 63 4.46 -8.38 12.29
C PHE A 63 3.93 -8.54 10.85
N VAL A 64 3.18 -9.60 10.57
CA VAL A 64 2.52 -9.83 9.28
C VAL A 64 1.02 -9.89 9.53
N PRO A 65 0.21 -8.95 9.00
CA PRO A 65 -1.23 -9.00 9.15
C PRO A 65 -1.78 -10.33 8.62
N PRO A 66 -2.80 -10.90 9.26
CA PRO A 66 -3.10 -12.32 9.10
C PRO A 66 -3.50 -12.69 7.65
N GLY A 67 -4.01 -11.76 6.85
CA GLY A 67 -4.42 -12.00 5.46
C GLY A 67 -3.26 -12.09 4.47
N TYR A 68 -2.07 -11.64 4.90
CA TYR A 68 -0.83 -11.81 4.16
C TYR A 68 -0.01 -13.00 4.66
N GLN A 69 -0.36 -13.60 5.80
CA GLN A 69 0.43 -14.71 6.36
C GLN A 69 0.40 -15.93 5.45
N ASP A 70 -0.75 -16.26 4.86
CA ASP A 70 -0.88 -17.42 3.98
C ASP A 70 -0.05 -17.27 2.69
N GLU A 71 0.16 -16.03 2.24
CA GLU A 71 0.97 -15.73 1.04
C GLU A 71 2.46 -15.61 1.34
N MET A 72 2.82 -15.11 2.53
CA MET A 72 4.21 -14.85 2.91
C MET A 72 4.87 -16.01 3.67
N ILE A 73 4.08 -16.88 4.31
CA ILE A 73 4.57 -17.98 5.15
C ILE A 73 4.27 -19.32 4.47
N PHE A 74 5.24 -19.80 3.70
CA PHE A 74 5.15 -21.05 2.94
C PHE A 74 6.47 -21.83 2.98
N GLU A 75 6.41 -23.13 2.71
CA GLU A 75 7.61 -23.98 2.64
C GLU A 75 8.59 -23.48 1.57
N GLY A 76 9.84 -23.24 1.97
CA GLY A 76 10.87 -22.67 1.09
C GLY A 76 10.94 -21.14 1.06
N MET A 77 10.17 -20.44 1.92
CA MET A 77 10.34 -19.00 2.12
C MET A 77 11.73 -18.67 2.72
N GLU A 78 12.27 -17.52 2.33
CA GLU A 78 13.43 -16.91 2.98
C GLU A 78 13.21 -15.40 3.10
N VAL A 79 13.03 -14.92 4.34
CA VAL A 79 12.94 -13.48 4.63
C VAL A 79 14.21 -13.05 5.32
N VAL A 80 15.05 -12.29 4.62
CA VAL A 80 16.27 -11.71 5.19
C VAL A 80 15.91 -10.41 5.91
N ILE A 81 15.97 -10.41 7.24
CA ILE A 81 15.71 -9.23 8.05
C ILE A 81 16.90 -8.27 7.92
N LYS A 82 16.58 -7.00 7.67
CA LYS A 82 17.55 -5.93 7.65
C LYS A 82 17.04 -4.72 8.41
N ASP A 83 17.95 -4.03 9.08
CA ASP A 83 17.65 -2.69 9.59
C ASP A 83 17.28 -1.79 8.40
N ALA A 84 16.14 -1.09 8.51
CA ALA A 84 15.63 -0.25 7.43
C ALA A 84 16.49 1.02 7.21
N GLY A 85 17.42 1.31 8.13
CA GLY A 85 18.10 2.58 8.24
C GLY A 85 17.13 3.72 8.56
N ASP A 86 17.60 4.96 8.41
CA ASP A 86 16.72 6.12 8.51
C ASP A 86 15.82 6.21 7.28
N ILE A 87 14.52 6.01 7.50
CA ILE A 87 13.44 6.19 6.52
C ILE A 87 12.55 7.38 6.88
N SER A 88 13.03 8.26 7.77
CA SER A 88 12.30 9.48 8.13
C SER A 88 12.08 10.36 6.90
N PRO A 89 10.99 11.12 6.85
CA PRO A 89 10.78 12.12 5.81
C PRO A 89 11.95 13.14 5.74
N PRO A 90 12.18 13.74 4.57
CA PRO A 90 13.25 14.73 4.40
C PRO A 90 13.01 16.01 5.22
N ALA A 91 14.07 16.77 5.44
CA ALA A 91 14.03 18.01 6.24
C ALA A 91 12.96 18.99 5.75
N VAL A 92 12.82 19.20 4.43
CA VAL A 92 11.80 20.09 3.86
C VAL A 92 10.37 19.73 4.26
N TYR A 93 10.06 18.44 4.40
CA TYR A 93 8.75 17.98 4.85
C TYR A 93 8.56 18.20 6.36
N LYS A 94 9.61 17.98 7.15
CA LYS A 94 9.63 18.27 8.60
C LYS A 94 9.48 19.77 8.88
N ASP A 95 10.18 20.62 8.12
CA ASP A 95 10.14 22.07 8.23
C ASP A 95 8.75 22.62 7.87
N ALA A 96 8.15 22.12 6.79
CA ALA A 96 6.76 22.44 6.44
C ALA A 96 5.78 22.00 7.53
N THR A 97 5.96 20.80 8.08
CA THR A 97 5.14 20.30 9.20
C THR A 97 5.23 21.24 10.40
N ALA A 98 6.44 21.62 10.83
CA ALA A 98 6.65 22.52 11.96
C ALA A 98 6.02 23.91 11.74
N LYS A 99 5.94 24.36 10.48
CA LYS A 99 5.38 25.66 10.11
C LYS A 99 3.86 25.67 10.08
N PHE A 100 3.21 24.62 9.56
CA PHE A 100 1.78 24.68 9.21
C PHE A 100 0.88 23.75 10.02
N GLN A 101 1.40 22.67 10.63
CA GLN A 101 0.56 21.65 11.25
C GLN A 101 -0.40 22.21 12.31
N ALA A 102 0.02 23.24 13.06
CA ALA A 102 -0.80 23.86 14.10
C ALA A 102 -2.03 24.61 13.57
N GLU A 103 -2.08 24.95 12.28
CA GLU A 103 -3.19 25.67 11.65
C GLU A 103 -4.25 24.73 11.05
N VAL A 104 -3.90 23.45 10.88
CA VAL A 104 -4.73 22.46 10.18
C VAL A 104 -5.94 22.09 11.03
N GLY A 105 -7.11 22.19 10.41
CA GLY A 105 -8.40 21.84 11.00
C GLY A 105 -9.07 20.67 10.31
N LEU A 106 -10.09 20.12 10.98
CA LEU A 106 -11.03 19.16 10.40
C LEU A 106 -12.44 19.76 10.50
N ALA A 107 -13.10 19.91 9.36
CA ALA A 107 -14.49 20.35 9.28
C ALA A 107 -15.44 19.27 9.80
N ALA A 108 -16.70 19.64 10.04
CA ALA A 108 -17.71 18.72 10.59
C ALA A 108 -18.03 17.52 9.68
N ASP A 109 -17.81 17.65 8.37
CA ASP A 109 -17.96 16.57 7.39
C ASP A 109 -16.66 15.77 7.17
N GLY A 110 -15.61 16.06 7.94
CA GLY A 110 -14.30 15.42 7.81
C GLY A 110 -13.38 16.07 6.77
N ALA A 111 -13.77 17.16 6.12
CA ALA A 111 -12.89 17.86 5.19
C ALA A 111 -11.70 18.49 5.91
N ILE A 112 -10.53 18.43 5.30
CA ILE A 112 -9.35 19.13 5.82
C ILE A 112 -9.44 20.63 5.54
N GLU A 113 -9.10 21.45 6.54
CA GLU A 113 -9.10 22.91 6.45
C GLU A 113 -7.71 23.47 6.74
N ASN A 114 -7.38 24.61 6.10
CA ASN A 114 -6.12 25.34 6.29
C ASN A 114 -4.83 24.52 6.07
N TYR A 115 -4.90 23.44 5.31
CA TYR A 115 -3.73 22.62 5.00
C TYR A 115 -2.88 23.23 3.87
N THR A 116 -1.57 23.33 4.11
CA THR A 116 -0.59 23.87 3.14
C THR A 116 0.44 22.82 2.72
N ALA A 117 1.17 22.20 3.67
CA ALA A 117 2.17 21.17 3.39
C ALA A 117 2.63 20.49 4.70
N GLY A 118 3.30 19.34 4.59
CA GLY A 118 3.82 18.59 5.75
C GLY A 118 2.84 17.52 6.24
N VAL A 119 3.03 17.03 7.47
CA VAL A 119 2.08 16.10 8.11
C VAL A 119 0.86 16.90 8.59
N PRO A 120 -0.35 16.63 8.11
CA PRO A 120 -1.57 17.37 8.49
C PRO A 120 -1.84 17.41 9.99
N PHE A 121 -1.80 16.25 10.66
CA PHE A 121 -2.17 16.13 12.08
C PHE A 121 -1.11 15.32 12.83
N ASP A 122 -0.82 15.68 14.08
CA ASP A 122 0.16 14.95 14.89
C ASP A 122 -0.35 13.53 15.23
N PRO A 123 0.30 12.46 14.72
CA PRO A 123 -0.12 11.09 15.00
C PRO A 123 -0.06 10.71 16.49
N SER A 124 0.74 11.42 17.30
CA SER A 124 0.85 11.16 18.74
C SER A 124 -0.43 11.47 19.51
N THR A 125 -1.33 12.26 18.90
CA THR A 125 -2.61 12.67 19.48
C THR A 125 -3.76 11.71 19.18
N PHE A 126 -3.55 10.72 18.29
CA PHE A 126 -4.64 9.84 17.83
C PHE A 126 -5.03 8.81 18.89
N VAL A 127 -6.34 8.70 19.12
CA VAL A 127 -6.90 7.82 20.13
C VAL A 127 -7.81 6.78 19.47
N ALA A 128 -7.62 5.50 19.79
CA ALA A 128 -8.44 4.44 19.23
C ALA A 128 -9.92 4.63 19.64
N GLY A 129 -10.82 4.57 18.66
CA GLY A 129 -12.26 4.78 18.87
C GLY A 129 -12.71 6.25 18.94
N ASP A 130 -11.80 7.21 18.92
CA ASP A 130 -12.13 8.62 18.68
C ASP A 130 -12.70 8.81 17.27
N VAL A 131 -13.73 9.66 17.16
CA VAL A 131 -14.49 9.85 15.92
C VAL A 131 -13.66 10.55 14.83
N ASP A 132 -12.71 11.40 15.22
CA ASP A 132 -11.91 12.18 14.27
C ASP A 132 -10.57 11.52 13.94
N SER A 133 -9.99 10.75 14.87
CA SER A 133 -8.65 10.17 14.74
C SER A 133 -8.52 9.29 13.50
N GLY A 134 -9.59 8.59 13.11
CA GLY A 134 -9.64 7.83 11.85
C GLY A 134 -9.46 8.74 10.63
N THR A 135 -10.28 9.78 10.53
CA THR A 135 -10.26 10.72 9.40
C THR A 135 -8.95 11.50 9.34
N LYS A 136 -8.41 11.92 10.50
CA LYS A 136 -7.10 12.58 10.59
C LYS A 136 -5.97 11.67 10.11
N MET A 137 -6.00 10.39 10.45
CA MET A 137 -5.04 9.41 9.95
C MET A 137 -5.16 9.19 8.44
N ALA A 138 -6.39 9.16 7.90
CA ALA A 138 -6.62 9.07 6.46
C ALA A 138 -6.04 10.28 5.71
N TRP A 139 -6.19 11.50 6.25
CA TRP A 139 -5.54 12.70 5.70
C TRP A 139 -4.02 12.64 5.78
N ASN A 140 -3.45 12.15 6.91
CA ASN A 140 -2.01 11.92 7.02
C ASN A 140 -1.51 10.91 5.98
N PHE A 141 -2.26 9.84 5.71
CA PHE A 141 -1.94 8.89 4.65
C PHE A 141 -1.99 9.55 3.27
N ASN A 142 -3.04 10.34 2.97
CA ASN A 142 -3.19 11.01 1.68
C ASN A 142 -2.02 11.99 1.41
N TYR A 143 -1.66 12.80 2.40
CA TYR A 143 -0.60 13.81 2.31
C TYR A 143 0.76 13.38 2.84
N ARG A 144 1.00 12.06 2.92
CA ARG A 144 2.33 11.50 3.18
C ARG A 144 3.34 12.02 2.16
N TRP A 145 4.62 12.01 2.52
CA TRP A 145 5.68 12.42 1.61
C TRP A 145 5.72 11.54 0.35
N GLN A 146 5.39 12.13 -0.80
CA GLN A 146 5.47 11.47 -2.12
C GLN A 146 6.34 12.23 -3.13
N HIS A 147 7.03 13.29 -2.68
CA HIS A 147 7.84 14.18 -3.53
C HIS A 147 7.03 14.62 -4.78
N GLU A 148 7.61 14.55 -5.97
CA GLU A 148 6.95 14.88 -7.23
C GLU A 148 5.93 13.84 -7.72
N GLY A 149 5.87 12.68 -7.08
CA GLY A 149 5.07 11.54 -7.51
C GLY A 149 5.92 10.43 -8.09
N LEU A 150 5.34 9.65 -8.99
CA LEU A 150 5.91 8.41 -9.49
C LEU A 150 5.88 8.37 -11.01
N ARG A 151 7.01 8.02 -11.62
CA ARG A 151 7.11 7.75 -13.05
C ARG A 151 7.64 6.34 -13.25
N ILE A 152 6.84 5.49 -13.89
CA ILE A 152 7.23 4.16 -14.33
C ILE A 152 6.98 4.07 -15.82
N ASP A 153 8.02 3.86 -16.62
CA ASP A 153 7.88 3.77 -18.08
C ASP A 153 7.22 2.45 -18.52
N GLN A 154 7.39 1.37 -17.75
CA GLN A 154 6.75 0.07 -17.98
C GLN A 154 6.42 -0.59 -16.64
N VAL A 155 5.14 -0.58 -16.26
CA VAL A 155 4.60 -1.37 -15.14
C VAL A 155 3.82 -2.54 -15.70
N HIS A 156 3.90 -3.69 -15.02
CA HIS A 156 3.12 -4.88 -15.33
C HIS A 156 2.05 -5.05 -14.26
N TRP A 157 0.78 -5.02 -14.67
CA TRP A 157 -0.35 -5.44 -13.84
C TRP A 157 -0.68 -6.87 -14.23
N VAL A 158 -0.40 -7.80 -13.32
CA VAL A 158 -0.56 -9.24 -13.55
C VAL A 158 -1.68 -9.76 -12.67
N TRP A 159 -2.74 -10.28 -13.28
CA TRP A 159 -3.81 -10.99 -12.60
C TRP A 159 -3.41 -12.44 -12.48
N VAL A 160 -3.12 -12.85 -11.25
CA VAL A 160 -2.70 -14.22 -10.94
C VAL A 160 -3.86 -14.92 -10.27
N ARG A 161 -4.21 -16.10 -10.79
CA ARG A 161 -5.11 -17.04 -10.12
C ARG A 161 -4.27 -17.98 -9.26
N GLU A 162 -4.77 -18.25 -8.06
CA GLU A 162 -4.12 -19.17 -7.13
C GLU A 162 -3.95 -20.56 -7.75
N GLY A 163 -2.79 -21.16 -7.47
CA GLY A 163 -2.42 -22.46 -8.00
C GLY A 163 -2.03 -22.47 -9.48
N GLY A 164 -1.38 -23.56 -9.90
CA GLY A 164 -0.81 -23.68 -11.24
C GLY A 164 0.51 -22.92 -11.41
N ASN A 165 0.86 -22.64 -12.67
CA ASN A 165 2.07 -21.92 -13.07
C ASN A 165 1.76 -21.00 -14.27
N HIS A 166 2.76 -20.23 -14.67
CA HIS A 166 2.70 -19.29 -15.78
C HIS A 166 3.84 -19.51 -16.79
N ASP A 167 4.42 -20.71 -16.80
CA ASP A 167 5.57 -21.06 -17.65
C ASP A 167 5.26 -20.86 -19.15
N ASP A 168 4.02 -21.12 -19.55
CA ASP A 168 3.52 -20.98 -20.93
C ASP A 168 2.98 -19.57 -21.24
N HIS A 169 3.00 -18.63 -20.28
CA HIS A 169 2.50 -17.27 -20.52
C HIS A 169 3.51 -16.47 -21.36
N GLU A 170 3.03 -15.68 -22.34
CA GLU A 170 3.87 -14.95 -23.31
C GLU A 170 4.96 -14.07 -22.68
N VAL A 171 4.73 -13.58 -21.45
CA VAL A 171 5.72 -12.79 -20.69
C VAL A 171 7.02 -13.56 -20.40
N MET A 172 6.96 -14.89 -20.34
CA MET A 172 8.10 -15.77 -20.07
C MET A 172 9.05 -15.87 -21.26
N ASP A 173 8.62 -15.46 -22.46
CA ASP A 173 9.47 -15.33 -23.65
C ASP A 173 10.12 -13.93 -23.78
N THR A 174 9.93 -13.06 -22.78
CA THR A 174 10.44 -11.69 -22.78
C THR A 174 11.64 -11.53 -21.84
N LYS A 175 12.28 -10.36 -21.89
CA LYS A 175 13.34 -9.98 -20.93
C LYS A 175 12.87 -9.93 -19.46
N TYR A 176 11.55 -9.99 -19.22
CA TYR A 176 10.96 -9.91 -17.88
C TYR A 176 10.75 -11.29 -17.22
N ALA A 177 10.98 -12.38 -17.95
CA ALA A 177 10.86 -13.74 -17.40
C ALA A 177 11.65 -13.94 -16.09
N PRO A 178 12.88 -13.41 -15.93
CA PRO A 178 13.63 -13.58 -14.69
C PRO A 178 12.95 -12.97 -13.45
N GLN A 179 12.06 -11.99 -13.60
CA GLN A 179 11.33 -11.35 -12.50
C GLN A 179 10.19 -12.21 -11.95
N TYR A 180 9.72 -13.23 -12.68
CA TYR A 180 8.60 -14.08 -12.30
C TYR A 180 9.11 -15.49 -11.95
N GLN A 181 9.43 -15.72 -10.68
CA GLN A 181 10.11 -16.93 -10.19
C GLN A 181 9.20 -17.82 -9.30
N GLY A 182 7.91 -17.49 -9.17
CA GLY A 182 6.94 -18.20 -8.32
C GLY A 182 5.98 -19.09 -9.10
N GLY A 183 4.94 -19.56 -8.42
CA GLY A 183 3.81 -20.23 -9.06
C GLY A 183 2.67 -19.26 -9.38
N GLY A 184 1.45 -19.79 -9.47
CA GLY A 184 0.25 -19.05 -9.82
C GLY A 184 0.08 -18.93 -11.32
N LYS A 185 -1.18 -19.04 -11.78
CA LYS A 185 -1.52 -18.94 -13.20
C LYS A 185 -1.79 -17.50 -13.58
N PHE A 186 -1.04 -16.98 -14.55
CA PHE A 186 -1.31 -15.66 -15.11
C PHE A 186 -2.56 -15.73 -16.00
N GLU A 187 -3.64 -15.11 -15.54
CA GLU A 187 -4.90 -15.01 -16.29
C GLU A 187 -4.83 -13.86 -17.30
N ARG A 188 -4.24 -12.74 -16.88
CA ARG A 188 -4.06 -11.57 -17.72
C ARG A 188 -2.86 -10.76 -17.27
N LEU A 189 -2.12 -10.23 -18.23
CA LEU A 189 -1.08 -9.24 -17.99
C LEU A 189 -1.40 -8.00 -18.82
N LEU A 190 -1.43 -6.85 -18.17
CA LEU A 190 -1.46 -5.54 -18.82
C LEU A 190 -0.13 -4.85 -18.58
N ALA A 191 0.41 -4.17 -19.60
CA ALA A 191 1.62 -3.40 -19.42
C ALA A 191 1.55 -2.04 -20.11
N GLY A 192 2.30 -1.08 -19.55
CA GLY A 192 2.49 0.23 -20.14
C GLY A 192 2.97 1.26 -19.12
N PRO A 193 3.01 2.55 -19.51
CA PRO A 193 3.50 3.59 -18.64
C PRO A 193 2.47 3.98 -17.58
N TYR A 194 2.98 4.30 -16.40
CA TYR A 194 2.24 4.94 -15.33
C TYR A 194 2.98 6.17 -14.84
N HIS A 195 2.33 7.33 -14.86
CA HIS A 195 2.88 8.57 -14.35
C HIS A 195 1.88 9.25 -13.42
N ARG A 196 2.28 9.61 -12.21
CA ARG A 196 1.56 10.53 -11.32
C ARG A 196 2.46 11.67 -10.93
N VAL A 197 1.93 12.89 -11.05
CA VAL A 197 2.65 14.12 -10.69
C VAL A 197 1.81 14.92 -9.69
N TYR A 198 2.39 15.24 -8.54
CA TYR A 198 1.78 16.10 -7.51
C TYR A 198 2.06 17.58 -7.80
N PHE A 199 1.00 18.37 -7.90
CA PHE A 199 1.04 19.80 -8.24
C PHE A 199 0.91 20.72 -7.02
N SER A 200 0.15 20.34 -6.00
CA SER A 200 -0.03 21.12 -4.76
C SER A 200 0.52 20.37 -3.54
N PHE A 201 0.64 21.10 -2.42
CA PHE A 201 1.06 20.57 -1.12
C PHE A 201 2.49 20.00 -1.10
N ARG A 202 3.36 20.57 -1.92
CA ARG A 202 4.74 20.11 -2.17
C ARG A 202 5.72 20.79 -1.23
N SER A 203 6.13 20.11 -0.16
CA SER A 203 7.08 20.66 0.82
C SER A 203 8.45 21.05 0.23
N ASP A 204 8.88 20.42 -0.86
CA ASP A 204 10.09 20.77 -1.60
C ASP A 204 9.97 22.07 -2.42
N LEU A 205 8.77 22.58 -2.63
CA LEU A 205 8.50 23.81 -3.37
C LEU A 205 8.20 24.99 -2.43
N ALA A 206 8.90 25.08 -1.29
CA ALA A 206 8.66 26.10 -0.29
C ALA A 206 8.78 27.55 -0.84
N ASP A 207 9.69 27.77 -1.79
CA ASP A 207 9.90 29.07 -2.46
C ASP A 207 8.84 29.36 -3.55
N GLU A 208 8.07 28.35 -3.97
CA GLU A 208 7.00 28.44 -4.95
C GLU A 208 5.62 28.27 -4.30
N ASN A 209 5.48 28.66 -3.02
CA ASN A 209 4.23 28.55 -2.27
C ASN A 209 3.68 27.11 -2.23
N TYR A 210 4.56 26.11 -2.18
CA TYR A 210 4.22 24.69 -2.07
C TYR A 210 3.38 24.15 -3.24
N GLU A 211 3.44 24.82 -4.40
CA GLU A 211 2.71 24.45 -5.60
C GLU A 211 3.60 24.61 -6.85
N VAL A 212 3.51 23.67 -7.79
CA VAL A 212 4.11 23.81 -9.11
C VAL A 212 3.52 25.04 -9.80
N GLN A 213 4.33 25.90 -10.40
CA GLN A 213 3.80 27.09 -11.06
C GLN A 213 3.20 26.79 -12.44
N GLY A 214 2.05 27.42 -12.74
CA GLY A 214 1.48 27.47 -14.09
C GLY A 214 -0.01 27.19 -14.15
N LYS A 215 -0.61 27.40 -15.32
CA LYS A 215 -2.07 27.26 -15.49
C LYS A 215 -2.62 25.85 -15.21
N TRP A 216 -1.76 24.83 -15.22
CA TRP A 216 -2.14 23.43 -15.05
C TRP A 216 -2.08 22.94 -13.60
N SER A 217 -1.44 23.68 -12.70
CA SER A 217 -1.38 23.33 -11.28
C SER A 217 -2.60 23.81 -10.49
N LYS A 218 -3.18 24.94 -10.92
CA LYS A 218 -4.20 25.65 -10.13
C LYS A 218 -5.36 24.73 -9.73
N GLY A 219 -5.54 24.55 -8.42
CA GLY A 219 -6.62 23.73 -7.86
C GLY A 219 -6.46 22.23 -8.08
N THR A 220 -5.26 21.76 -8.45
CA THR A 220 -4.95 20.37 -8.75
C THR A 220 -4.02 19.80 -7.68
N GLU A 221 -4.45 18.73 -7.03
CA GLU A 221 -3.56 17.96 -6.14
C GLU A 221 -2.57 17.16 -6.97
N PHE A 222 -3.06 16.30 -7.86
CA PHE A 222 -2.21 15.53 -8.78
C PHE A 222 -2.88 15.28 -10.13
N ARG A 223 -2.05 14.94 -11.10
CA ARG A 223 -2.47 14.36 -12.38
C ARG A 223 -1.86 12.99 -12.54
N GLU A 224 -2.61 12.08 -13.11
CA GLU A 224 -2.20 10.71 -13.30
C GLU A 224 -2.53 10.22 -14.70
N LEU A 225 -1.57 9.55 -15.33
CA LEU A 225 -1.69 8.86 -16.59
C LEU A 225 -1.42 7.38 -16.36
N THR A 226 -2.37 6.55 -16.74
CA THR A 226 -2.21 5.10 -16.86
C THR A 226 -2.46 4.74 -18.31
N ALA A 227 -1.47 4.22 -19.03
CA ALA A 227 -1.66 3.79 -20.41
C ALA A 227 -1.15 2.38 -20.63
N PHE A 228 -1.66 1.75 -21.68
CA PHE A 228 -1.37 0.36 -22.01
C PHE A 228 -0.73 0.27 -23.38
N ASN A 229 0.41 -0.40 -23.48
CA ASN A 229 1.03 -0.80 -24.73
C ASN A 229 0.86 -2.30 -25.02
N GLU A 230 0.50 -3.09 -24.01
CA GLU A 230 0.27 -4.54 -24.12
C GLU A 230 -0.92 -4.99 -23.25
N PRO A 231 -1.68 -6.03 -23.66
CA PRO A 231 -1.57 -6.77 -24.92
C PRO A 231 -2.30 -6.07 -26.09
N PHE A 232 -2.27 -6.67 -27.28
CA PHE A 232 -2.76 -6.06 -28.52
C PHE A 232 -4.19 -5.52 -28.46
N ASP A 233 -5.09 -6.18 -27.74
CA ASP A 233 -6.52 -5.83 -27.66
C ASP A 233 -6.79 -4.52 -26.90
N ILE A 234 -5.91 -4.13 -25.98
CA ILE A 234 -6.02 -2.91 -25.17
C ILE A 234 -4.94 -1.87 -25.53
N ALA A 235 -3.92 -2.25 -26.29
CA ALA A 235 -2.80 -1.40 -26.67
C ALA A 235 -3.26 -0.06 -27.26
N GLY A 236 -2.72 1.03 -26.70
CA GLY A 236 -3.09 2.41 -26.99
C GLY A 236 -4.19 2.97 -26.10
N THR A 237 -4.86 2.16 -25.27
CA THR A 237 -5.81 2.66 -24.26
C THR A 237 -5.07 3.47 -23.20
N ALA A 238 -5.63 4.61 -22.83
CA ALA A 238 -5.05 5.47 -21.79
C ALA A 238 -6.14 6.12 -20.94
N PHE A 239 -5.85 6.25 -19.65
CA PHE A 239 -6.66 6.89 -18.64
C PHE A 239 -5.90 8.10 -18.10
N LEU A 240 -6.58 9.25 -18.04
CA LEU A 240 -6.08 10.47 -17.41
C LEU A 240 -7.00 10.82 -16.25
N VAL A 241 -6.44 10.92 -15.05
CA VAL A 241 -7.15 11.35 -13.84
C VAL A 241 -6.57 12.68 -13.36
N LEU A 242 -7.44 13.63 -13.07
CA LEU A 242 -7.14 14.91 -12.46
C LEU A 242 -7.79 14.95 -11.07
N ARG A 243 -6.97 14.87 -10.02
CA ARG A 243 -7.43 15.06 -8.65
C ARG A 243 -7.43 16.53 -8.29
N HIS A 244 -8.59 17.06 -7.94
CA HIS A 244 -8.72 18.44 -7.45
C HIS A 244 -8.29 18.54 -5.99
N SER A 245 -7.58 19.62 -5.65
CA SER A 245 -7.13 19.91 -4.28
C SER A 245 -8.27 20.26 -3.33
N ASN A 246 -9.43 20.70 -3.85
CA ASN A 246 -10.64 20.85 -3.06
C ASN A 246 -11.19 19.46 -2.71
N PRO A 247 -11.28 19.09 -1.41
CA PRO A 247 -11.72 17.76 -0.99
C PRO A 247 -13.16 17.42 -1.43
N HIS A 248 -14.03 18.43 -1.60
CA HIS A 248 -15.44 18.27 -2.01
C HIS A 248 -15.65 18.14 -3.52
N LYS A 249 -14.59 18.33 -4.31
CA LYS A 249 -14.70 18.29 -5.77
C LYS A 249 -14.22 16.95 -6.29
N ALA A 250 -15.13 16.22 -6.91
CA ALA A 250 -14.81 14.93 -7.49
C ALA A 250 -13.79 15.05 -8.65
N ASP A 251 -13.03 13.98 -8.87
CA ASP A 251 -11.98 13.94 -9.88
C ASP A 251 -12.56 14.12 -11.30
N ASP A 252 -11.82 14.80 -12.18
CA ASP A 252 -12.09 14.73 -13.61
C ASP A 252 -11.30 13.57 -14.22
N SER A 253 -11.96 12.68 -14.95
CA SER A 253 -11.33 11.50 -15.54
C SER A 253 -11.69 11.34 -17.02
N TRP A 254 -10.73 10.88 -17.82
CA TRP A 254 -10.92 10.60 -19.24
C TRP A 254 -10.28 9.28 -19.63
N ALA A 255 -10.92 8.55 -20.55
CA ALA A 255 -10.32 7.43 -21.27
C ALA A 255 -10.20 7.77 -22.75
N TYR A 256 -9.04 7.47 -23.32
CA TYR A 256 -8.88 7.29 -24.74
C TYR A 256 -9.04 5.80 -25.09
N LEU A 257 -9.96 5.51 -26.00
CA LEU A 257 -10.22 4.14 -26.47
C LEU A 257 -9.83 4.02 -27.95
N PRO A 258 -8.82 3.20 -28.31
CA PRO A 258 -8.32 3.06 -29.68
C PRO A 258 -9.40 2.62 -30.68
N SER A 259 -10.28 1.71 -30.28
CA SER A 259 -11.39 1.21 -31.09
C SER A 259 -12.37 2.32 -31.52
N LEU A 260 -12.50 3.37 -30.70
CA LEU A 260 -13.35 4.52 -30.97
C LEU A 260 -12.57 5.72 -31.51
N ARG A 261 -11.24 5.71 -31.39
CA ARG A 261 -10.32 6.82 -31.68
C ARG A 261 -10.77 8.14 -31.05
N ARG A 262 -11.31 8.07 -29.84
CA ARG A 262 -11.92 9.21 -29.14
C ARG A 262 -11.57 9.20 -27.67
N VAL A 263 -11.45 10.41 -27.12
CA VAL A 263 -11.41 10.64 -25.69
C VAL A 263 -12.85 10.78 -25.18
N ARG A 264 -13.17 10.08 -24.09
CA ARG A 264 -14.45 10.17 -23.39
C ARG A 264 -14.21 10.50 -21.93
N ARG A 265 -15.07 11.33 -21.36
CA ARG A 265 -15.10 11.54 -19.91
C ARG A 265 -15.62 10.28 -19.24
N ILE A 266 -15.00 9.87 -18.15
CA ILE A 266 -15.45 8.76 -17.31
C ILE A 266 -16.01 9.36 -16.01
N SER A 267 -17.17 8.86 -15.56
CA SER A 267 -17.77 9.28 -14.30
C SER A 267 -16.99 8.73 -13.12
N VAL A 268 -17.05 9.44 -11.98
CA VAL A 268 -16.41 9.05 -10.72
C VAL A 268 -16.97 7.72 -10.22
N GLU A 269 -18.25 7.46 -10.46
CA GLU A 269 -18.93 6.20 -10.11
C GLU A 269 -18.36 4.97 -10.85
N VAL A 270 -17.82 5.17 -12.06
CA VAL A 270 -17.22 4.08 -12.86
C VAL A 270 -15.88 3.63 -12.25
N LYS A 271 -15.31 4.39 -11.30
CA LYS A 271 -14.09 3.96 -10.63
C LYS A 271 -14.29 2.69 -9.81
N TYR A 272 -15.50 2.45 -9.32
CA TYR A 272 -15.90 1.26 -8.58
C TYR A 272 -16.32 0.10 -9.50
N ASP A 273 -16.38 0.31 -10.81
CA ASP A 273 -16.73 -0.73 -11.77
C ASP A 273 -15.53 -1.65 -12.04
N SER A 274 -15.82 -2.85 -12.49
CA SER A 274 -14.82 -3.83 -12.91
C SER A 274 -13.92 -3.23 -14.00
N LEU A 275 -12.63 -3.20 -13.72
CA LEU A 275 -11.62 -2.84 -14.71
C LEU A 275 -11.54 -3.97 -15.74
N LEU A 276 -12.09 -3.72 -16.93
CA LEU A 276 -11.94 -4.59 -18.10
C LEU A 276 -12.33 -6.06 -17.85
N GLY A 277 -13.34 -6.29 -17.01
CA GLY A 277 -13.84 -7.63 -16.68
C GLY A 277 -13.03 -8.37 -15.62
N THR A 278 -12.17 -7.67 -14.88
CA THR A 278 -11.42 -8.23 -13.75
C THR A 278 -12.15 -8.02 -12.42
N ASP A 279 -11.72 -8.72 -11.37
CA ASP A 279 -12.23 -8.52 -10.02
C ASP A 279 -11.69 -7.24 -9.34
N HIS A 280 -10.91 -6.43 -10.07
CA HIS A 280 -10.33 -5.18 -9.59
C HIS A 280 -11.08 -3.97 -10.15
N THR A 281 -11.09 -2.90 -9.36
CA THR A 281 -11.63 -1.60 -9.72
C THR A 281 -10.51 -0.61 -10.08
N ILE A 282 -10.86 0.57 -10.60
CA ILE A 282 -9.86 1.63 -10.85
C ILE A 282 -9.31 2.17 -9.51
N GLU A 283 -10.07 2.06 -8.41
CA GLU A 283 -9.63 2.53 -7.10
C GLU A 283 -8.60 1.61 -6.43
N ASP A 284 -8.52 0.34 -6.85
CA ASP A 284 -7.58 -0.63 -6.28
C ASP A 284 -6.13 -0.35 -6.70
N PHE A 285 -5.93 0.45 -7.75
CA PHE A 285 -4.59 0.88 -8.14
C PHE A 285 -3.97 1.69 -6.99
N TYR A 286 -2.67 1.46 -6.73
CA TYR A 286 -1.94 2.02 -5.58
C TYR A 286 -2.43 1.52 -4.22
N CYS A 287 -3.06 0.34 -4.19
CA CYS A 287 -3.71 -0.27 -3.03
C CYS A 287 -4.95 0.48 -2.54
N PHE A 288 -4.98 1.81 -2.66
CA PHE A 288 -6.11 2.66 -2.33
C PHE A 288 -6.00 4.03 -3.02
N ALA A 289 -6.87 4.30 -3.99
CA ALA A 289 -6.94 5.59 -4.68
C ALA A 289 -8.20 6.41 -4.34
N GLY A 290 -9.08 5.93 -3.46
CA GLY A 290 -10.30 6.62 -3.04
C GLY A 290 -10.04 7.97 -2.37
N ARG A 291 -11.05 8.85 -2.33
CA ARG A 291 -10.96 10.13 -1.61
C ARG A 291 -11.32 9.92 -0.14
N VAL A 292 -10.68 10.69 0.74
CA VAL A 292 -10.90 10.59 2.19
C VAL A 292 -12.38 10.76 2.56
N LEU A 293 -13.09 11.69 1.90
CA LEU A 293 -14.51 11.97 2.19
C LEU A 293 -15.50 10.95 1.62
N GLU A 294 -15.06 10.03 0.77
CA GLU A 294 -15.91 8.97 0.22
C GLU A 294 -16.06 7.79 1.20
N HIS A 295 -15.33 7.83 2.31
CA HIS A 295 -15.16 6.72 3.24
C HIS A 295 -15.34 7.18 4.69
N THR A 296 -15.80 6.26 5.54
CA THR A 296 -15.84 6.47 6.99
C THR A 296 -14.63 5.80 7.62
N TRP A 297 -13.82 6.55 8.35
CA TRP A 297 -12.57 6.08 8.92
C TRP A 297 -12.66 5.88 10.42
N LYS A 298 -12.09 4.78 10.90
CA LYS A 298 -11.95 4.51 12.33
C LYS A 298 -10.51 4.13 12.64
N TYR A 299 -9.91 4.86 13.58
CA TYR A 299 -8.60 4.51 14.08
C TYR A 299 -8.71 3.44 15.18
N HIS A 300 -8.02 2.31 14.99
CA HIS A 300 -8.03 1.17 15.91
C HIS A 300 -6.71 1.01 16.71
N GLY A 301 -5.72 1.84 16.44
CA GLY A 301 -4.39 1.78 17.05
C GLY A 301 -3.29 1.55 16.03
N THR A 302 -2.09 1.23 16.53
CA THR A 302 -0.91 0.94 15.73
C THR A 302 -0.34 -0.43 16.09
N ALA A 303 0.30 -1.07 15.12
CA ALA A 303 1.15 -2.23 15.31
C ALA A 303 2.40 -2.07 14.44
N ARG A 304 3.48 -2.73 14.86
CA ARG A 304 4.69 -2.83 14.04
C ARG A 304 4.46 -3.91 12.99
N ILE A 305 4.81 -3.62 11.74
CA ILE A 305 4.76 -4.60 10.65
C ILE A 305 6.13 -4.76 10.02
N LEU A 306 6.37 -5.92 9.41
CA LEU A 306 7.44 -6.08 8.43
C LEU A 306 7.01 -5.41 7.13
N ALA A 307 7.92 -4.67 6.52
CA ALA A 307 7.69 -4.00 5.25
C ALA A 307 8.95 -4.09 4.40
N VAL A 308 8.76 -4.21 3.08
CA VAL A 308 9.86 -4.07 2.11
C VAL A 308 10.11 -2.59 1.87
N ALA A 309 10.90 -1.97 2.76
CA ALA A 309 11.21 -0.54 2.68
C ALA A 309 12.27 -0.23 1.60
N ARG A 310 13.23 -1.14 1.39
CA ARG A 310 14.26 -1.05 0.36
C ARG A 310 14.52 -2.44 -0.21
N SER A 311 14.30 -2.62 -1.50
CA SER A 311 14.64 -3.87 -2.18
C SER A 311 16.16 -3.97 -2.38
N ARG A 312 16.70 -5.18 -2.23
CA ARG A 312 18.08 -5.52 -2.64
C ARG A 312 18.24 -5.52 -4.16
N ASN A 313 17.15 -5.69 -4.88
CA ASN A 313 17.09 -5.69 -6.33
C ASN A 313 16.54 -4.35 -6.82
N ARG A 314 17.11 -3.82 -7.91
CA ARG A 314 16.57 -2.62 -8.57
C ARG A 314 15.15 -2.88 -9.08
N ASP A 315 14.94 -4.05 -9.67
CA ASP A 315 13.67 -4.48 -10.23
C ASP A 315 12.98 -5.45 -9.25
N THR A 316 11.66 -5.52 -9.24
CA THR A 316 10.91 -6.42 -8.36
C THR A 316 10.98 -7.85 -8.90
N PHE A 317 11.32 -8.80 -8.02
CA PHE A 317 11.28 -10.23 -8.30
C PHE A 317 10.16 -10.84 -7.46
N TYR A 318 9.28 -11.59 -8.09
CA TYR A 318 8.14 -12.25 -7.47
C TYR A 318 8.42 -13.73 -7.32
N TYR A 319 8.08 -14.28 -6.16
CA TYR A 319 8.27 -15.69 -5.79
C TYR A 319 7.07 -16.17 -4.96
N GLY A 320 7.16 -17.40 -4.48
CA GLY A 320 6.17 -18.05 -3.62
C GLY A 320 5.12 -18.81 -4.44
N PRO A 321 4.22 -19.53 -3.75
CA PRO A 321 3.28 -20.45 -4.38
C PRO A 321 2.38 -19.79 -5.44
N ASN A 322 2.02 -18.53 -5.22
CA ASN A 322 1.16 -17.74 -6.12
C ASN A 322 1.88 -16.57 -6.80
N GLY A 323 3.22 -16.49 -6.71
CA GLY A 323 3.97 -15.42 -7.36
C GLY A 323 3.65 -14.01 -6.83
N TRP A 324 3.23 -13.89 -5.57
CA TRP A 324 2.88 -12.62 -4.93
C TRP A 324 3.95 -12.10 -3.99
N THR A 325 4.82 -12.98 -3.48
CA THR A 325 5.79 -12.60 -2.46
C THR A 325 7.03 -11.99 -3.10
N PRO A 326 7.41 -10.74 -2.75
CA PRO A 326 8.65 -10.15 -3.22
C PRO A 326 9.84 -10.91 -2.64
N LYS A 327 10.84 -11.19 -3.49
CA LYS A 327 12.02 -11.97 -3.13
C LYS A 327 13.11 -11.16 -2.43
#